data_AF-A0A5M3WSR8-F1
#
_entry.id   AF-A0A5M3WSR8-F1
#
_cell.length_a   1.000
_cell.length_b   1.000
_cell.length_c   1.000
_cell.angle_alpha   90.00
_cell.angle_beta   90.00
_cell.angle_gamma   90.00
#
_symmetry.space_group_name_H-M   'P 1'
#
loop_
_entity.id
_entity.type
_entity.pdbx_description
1 polymer ?
#
loop_
_entity_poly.entity_id
_entity_poly.type
_entity_poly.pdbx_seq_one_letter_code
_entity_poly.pdbx_strand_id
1 'polypeptide(L)'
;MIDQLQHFIEVAEEENNKIIIQVILASARVCARFNAPFVLAAFDGGEVAYLGNALRSDVVEDAEDLVRLRRLFDVYRAEALRQDESITFIARVVEEWKNQL
;
A
#
# COMPACT_ATOMS: atom_id res chain seq x y z
N MET A 1 -13.97 3.12 -11.39
CA MET A 1 -12.87 2.32 -10.81
C MET A 1 -11.66 2.31 -11.74
N ILE A 2 -11.85 2.06 -13.04
CA ILE A 2 -10.77 2.20 -14.05
C ILE A 2 -10.04 3.53 -13.93
N ASP A 3 -10.77 4.65 -13.89
CA ASP A 3 -10.18 6.00 -13.78
C ASP A 3 -9.30 6.17 -12.53
N GLN A 4 -9.63 5.51 -11.42
CA GLN A 4 -8.84 5.56 -10.18
C GLN A 4 -7.51 4.80 -10.34
N LEU A 5 -7.55 3.63 -10.98
CA LEU A 5 -6.35 2.85 -11.26
C LEU A 5 -5.44 3.54 -12.29
N GLN A 6 -6.02 4.22 -13.28
CA GLN A 6 -5.25 5.06 -14.20
C GLN A 6 -4.57 6.21 -13.48
N HIS A 7 -5.30 6.89 -12.60
CA HIS A 7 -4.73 7.97 -11.80
C HIS A 7 -3.57 7.50 -10.91
N PHE A 8 -3.64 6.28 -10.36
CA PHE A 8 -2.51 5.69 -9.62
C PHE A 8 -1.26 5.51 -10.49
N ILE A 9 -1.41 5.08 -11.74
CA ILE A 9 -0.28 4.97 -12.68
C ILE A 9 0.32 6.35 -12.93
N GLU A 10 -0.52 7.34 -13.28
CA GLU A 10 -0.08 8.72 -13.55
C GLU A 10 0.72 9.32 -12.39
N VAL A 11 0.19 9.18 -11.17
CA VAL A 11 0.84 9.71 -9.96
C VAL A 11 2.17 9.01 -9.69
N ALA A 12 2.26 7.70 -9.91
CA ALA A 12 3.50 6.94 -9.66
C ALA A 12 4.59 7.15 -10.71
N GLU A 13 4.23 7.57 -11.93
CA GLU A 13 5.16 7.81 -13.05
C GLU A 13 5.63 9.28 -13.14
N GLU A 14 5.00 10.20 -12.42
CA GLU A 14 5.39 11.62 -12.42
C GLU A 14 6.83 11.81 -11.90
N GLU A 15 7.71 12.40 -12.71
CA GLU A 15 9.17 12.48 -12.48
C GLU A 15 9.58 13.13 -11.15
N ASN A 16 8.75 14.03 -10.60
CA ASN A 16 9.03 14.74 -9.35
C ASN A 16 8.31 14.14 -8.14
N ASN A 17 7.55 13.07 -8.35
CA ASN A 17 6.76 12.46 -7.30
C ASN A 17 7.53 11.34 -6.59
N LYS A 18 7.37 11.25 -5.27
CA LYS A 18 8.00 10.23 -4.42
C LYS A 18 7.03 9.09 -4.06
N ILE A 19 5.88 9.05 -4.71
CA ILE A 19 4.84 8.05 -4.45
C ILE A 19 5.22 6.74 -5.13
N ILE A 20 5.32 5.68 -4.32
CA ILE A 20 5.57 4.32 -4.77
C ILE A 20 4.29 3.52 -4.54
N ILE A 21 3.77 2.91 -5.61
CA ILE A 21 2.63 2.01 -5.54
C ILE A 21 3.13 0.59 -5.71
N GLN A 22 2.73 -0.28 -4.79
CA GLN A 22 3.05 -1.70 -4.84
C GLN A 22 1.79 -2.55 -4.73
N VAL A 23 1.76 -3.63 -5.49
CA VAL A 23 0.67 -4.61 -5.49
C VAL A 23 1.13 -5.89 -4.82
N ILE A 24 0.34 -6.35 -3.86
CA ILE A 24 0.46 -7.70 -3.30
C ILE A 24 -0.59 -8.56 -3.98
N LEU A 25 -0.16 -9.60 -4.68
CA LEU A 25 -1.06 -10.51 -5.38
C LEU A 25 -1.90 -11.28 -4.36
N ALA A 26 -3.18 -11.53 -4.69
CA ALA A 26 -4.08 -12.27 -3.80
C ALA A 26 -3.61 -13.71 -3.47
N SER A 27 -2.72 -14.26 -4.29
CA SER A 27 -2.06 -15.55 -4.06
C SER A 27 -0.90 -15.50 -3.05
N ALA A 28 -0.44 -14.31 -2.66
CA ALA A 28 0.66 -14.15 -1.72
C ALA A 28 0.26 -14.64 -0.32
N ARG A 29 1.18 -15.32 0.36
CA ARG A 29 0.90 -15.92 1.68
C ARG A 29 0.63 -14.85 2.72
N VAL A 30 1.19 -13.66 2.53
CA VAL A 30 1.04 -12.53 3.43
C VAL A 30 -0.40 -12.01 3.52
N CYS A 31 -1.23 -12.21 2.50
CA CYS A 31 -2.63 -11.77 2.50
C CYS A 31 -3.43 -12.40 3.64
N ALA A 32 -3.11 -13.63 4.05
CA ALA A 32 -3.74 -14.29 5.20
C ALA A 32 -3.42 -13.60 6.55
N ARG A 33 -2.45 -12.68 6.58
CA ARG A 33 -2.01 -11.95 7.77
C ARG A 33 -2.53 -10.51 7.79
N PHE A 34 -3.27 -10.08 6.76
CA PHE A 34 -3.88 -8.75 6.73
C PHE A 34 -5.04 -8.68 7.73
N ASN A 35 -4.79 -8.04 8.87
CA ASN A 35 -5.80 -7.84 9.89
C ASN A 35 -6.60 -6.55 9.66
N ALA A 36 -5.93 -5.44 9.37
CA ALA A 36 -6.52 -4.12 9.16
C ALA A 36 -5.55 -3.21 8.39
N PRO A 37 -6.05 -2.20 7.65
CA PRO A 37 -5.18 -1.19 7.06
C PRO A 37 -4.54 -0.32 8.14
N PHE A 38 -3.29 0.07 7.91
CA PHE A 38 -2.58 1.02 8.76
C PHE A 38 -1.71 1.95 7.93
N VAL A 39 -1.38 3.10 8.50
CA VAL A 39 -0.45 4.07 7.94
C VAL A 39 0.64 4.32 8.96
N LEU A 40 1.90 4.31 8.52
CA LEU A 40 3.05 4.72 9.32
C LEU A 40 3.51 6.09 8.82
N ALA A 41 3.71 7.04 9.74
CA ALA A 41 4.23 8.35 9.46
C ALA A 41 5.51 8.58 10.28
N ALA A 42 6.63 8.79 9.60
CA ALA A 42 7.92 9.11 10.22
C ALA A 42 8.32 10.55 9.90
N PHE A 43 8.85 11.26 10.88
CA PHE A 43 9.27 12.66 10.80
C PHE A 43 10.43 12.90 11.79
N ASP A 44 11.09 14.06 11.71
CA ASP A 44 12.32 14.34 12.48
C ASP A 44 12.15 14.19 14.02
N GLY A 45 10.92 14.32 14.52
CA GLY A 45 10.56 14.19 15.94
C GLY A 45 10.06 12.82 16.39
N GLY A 46 9.92 11.85 15.49
CA GLY A 46 9.44 10.52 15.84
C GLY A 46 8.65 9.81 14.74
N GLU A 47 7.96 8.75 15.15
CA GLU A 47 7.08 7.97 14.30
C GLU A 47 5.72 7.85 14.98
N VAL A 48 4.65 7.88 14.19
CA VAL A 48 3.28 7.59 14.66
C VAL A 48 2.62 6.66 13.66
N ALA A 49 1.63 5.91 14.13
CA ALA A 49 0.81 5.09 13.26
C ALA A 49 -0.67 5.46 13.38
N TYR A 50 -1.37 5.33 12.26
CA TYR A 50 -2.81 5.42 12.21
C TYR A 50 -3.38 4.04 11.89
N LEU A 51 -4.19 3.52 12.80
CA LEU A 51 -4.89 2.26 12.63
C LEU A 51 -6.34 2.52 12.22
N GLY A 52 -6.69 2.14 11.00
CA GLY A 52 -8.06 2.20 10.52
C GLY A 52 -8.82 0.95 10.93
N ASN A 53 -9.82 1.07 11.80
CA ASN A 53 -10.78 -0.01 12.05
C ASN A 53 -12.19 0.38 11.56
N ALA A 54 -13.11 -0.58 11.54
CA ALA A 54 -14.44 -0.40 10.95
C ALA A 54 -15.34 0.62 11.70
N LEU A 55 -14.97 1.02 12.92
CA LEU A 55 -15.80 1.87 13.79
C LEU A 55 -15.12 3.19 14.18
N ARG A 56 -13.79 3.18 14.33
CA ARG A 56 -12.99 4.31 14.77
C ARG A 56 -11.59 4.21 14.18
N SER A 57 -10.86 5.31 14.24
CA SER A 57 -9.43 5.27 13.99
C SER A 57 -8.66 5.74 15.20
N ASP A 58 -7.55 5.05 15.45
CA ASP A 58 -6.71 5.24 16.61
C ASP A 58 -5.31 5.65 16.16
N VAL A 59 -4.76 6.63 16.87
CA VAL A 59 -3.36 7.05 16.70
C VAL A 59 -2.51 6.30 17.72
N VAL A 60 -1.46 5.66 17.26
CA VAL A 60 -0.52 4.90 18.07
C VAL A 60 0.82 5.62 18.09
N GLU A 61 1.30 5.91 19.30
CA GLU A 61 2.59 6.58 19.55
C GLU A 61 3.53 5.70 20.40
N ASP A 62 3.03 4.55 20.88
CA ASP A 62 3.84 3.63 21.68
C ASP A 62 4.96 3.02 20.83
N ALA A 63 6.20 3.15 21.31
CA ALA A 63 7.38 2.76 20.55
C ALA A 63 7.44 1.25 20.25
N GLU A 64 6.93 0.38 21.14
CA GLU A 64 6.95 -1.06 20.90
C GLU A 64 5.96 -1.44 19.79
N ASP A 65 4.77 -0.85 19.82
CA ASP A 65 3.75 -1.09 18.79
C ASP A 65 4.16 -0.52 17.42
N LEU A 66 4.83 0.63 17.39
CA LEU A 66 5.39 1.19 16.15
C LEU A 66 6.44 0.27 15.53
N VAL A 67 7.36 -0.27 16.34
CA VAL A 67 8.35 -1.25 15.88
C VAL A 67 7.67 -2.51 15.30
N ARG A 68 6.58 -2.98 15.91
CA ARG A 68 5.81 -4.13 15.40
C ARG A 68 5.13 -3.82 14.07
N LEU A 69 4.50 -2.65 13.94
CA LEU A 69 3.85 -2.22 12.69
C LEU A 69 4.86 -2.03 11.56
N ARG A 70 6.04 -1.47 11.86
CA ARG A 70 7.14 -1.34 10.89
C ARG A 70 7.59 -2.70 10.37
N ARG A 71 7.75 -3.69 11.25
CA ARG A 71 8.07 -5.08 10.84
C ARG A 71 6.98 -5.69 9.97
N LEU A 72 5.71 -5.44 10.27
CA LEU A 72 4.60 -5.91 9.42
C LEU A 72 4.66 -5.27 8.03
N PHE A 73 4.90 -3.96 7.97
CA PHE A 73 5.08 -3.23 6.71
C PHE A 73 6.23 -3.84 5.88
N ASP A 74 7.37 -4.13 6.50
CA ASP A 74 8.52 -4.73 5.81
C ASP A 74 8.20 -6.12 5.25
N VAL A 75 7.48 -6.95 6.03
CA VAL A 75 7.02 -8.27 5.57
C VAL A 75 6.05 -8.15 4.40
N TYR A 76 5.14 -7.16 4.43
CA TYR A 76 4.17 -6.94 3.35
C TYR A 76 4.88 -6.48 2.08
N ARG A 77 5.79 -5.52 2.22
CA ARG A 77 6.61 -5.01 1.13
C ARG A 77 7.48 -6.10 0.49
N ALA A 78 8.00 -7.04 1.26
CA ALA A 78 8.83 -8.14 0.76
C ALA A 78 8.08 -9.14 -0.13
N GLU A 79 6.76 -9.27 0.05
CA GLU A 79 5.89 -10.13 -0.76
C GLU A 79 5.15 -9.36 -1.87
N ALA A 80 5.32 -8.04 -1.92
CA ALA A 80 4.75 -7.21 -2.97
C ALA A 80 5.58 -7.31 -4.26
N LEU A 81 4.92 -7.11 -5.39
CA LEU A 81 5.59 -6.89 -6.67
C LEU A 81 6.53 -5.67 -6.57
N ARG A 82 7.58 -5.64 -7.40
CA ARG A 82 8.40 -4.43 -7.53
C ARG A 82 7.54 -3.26 -8.05
N GLN A 83 8.05 -2.04 -7.90
CA GLN A 83 7.33 -0.83 -8.31
C GLN A 83 6.95 -0.88 -9.80
N ASP A 84 7.90 -1.15 -10.69
CA ASP A 84 7.69 -1.28 -12.13
C ASP A 84 6.68 -2.39 -12.49
N GLU A 85 6.81 -3.54 -11.82
CA GLU A 85 5.90 -4.67 -12.00
C GLU A 85 4.49 -4.37 -11.50
N SER A 86 4.36 -3.59 -10.43
CA SER A 86 3.07 -3.18 -9.87
C SER A 86 2.34 -2.24 -10.82
N ILE A 87 3.04 -1.25 -11.38
CA ILE A 87 2.46 -0.33 -12.38
C ILE A 87 2.04 -1.11 -13.63
N THR A 88 2.91 -1.99 -14.13
CA THR A 88 2.59 -2.87 -15.27
C THR A 88 1.36 -3.74 -15.00
N PHE A 89 1.25 -4.30 -13.79
CA PHE A 89 0.12 -5.10 -13.38
C PHE A 89 -1.19 -4.28 -13.37
N ILE A 90 -1.17 -3.08 -12.79
CA ILE A 90 -2.34 -2.19 -12.74
C ILE A 90 -2.77 -1.79 -14.16
N ALA A 91 -1.82 -1.45 -15.03
CA ALA A 91 -2.11 -1.10 -16.43
C ALA A 91 -2.80 -2.26 -17.17
N ARG A 92 -2.33 -3.49 -16.97
CA ARG A 92 -2.98 -4.68 -17.55
C ARG A 92 -4.42 -4.86 -17.05
N VAL A 93 -4.65 -4.73 -15.74
CA VAL A 93 -6.00 -4.87 -15.15
C VAL A 93 -6.95 -3.80 -15.71
N VAL A 94 -6.47 -2.57 -15.88
CA VAL A 94 -7.25 -1.48 -16.51
C VAL A 94 -7.71 -1.87 -17.92
N GLU A 95 -6.81 -2.39 -18.76
CA GLU A 95 -7.14 -2.79 -20.12
C GLU A 95 -8.08 -4.00 -20.16
N GLU A 96 -7.87 -5.00 -19.29
CA GLU A 96 -8.78 -6.14 -19.16
C GLU A 96 -10.20 -5.70 -18.81
N TRP A 97 -10.37 -4.76 -17.88
CA TRP A 97 -11.69 -4.28 -17.47
C TRP A 97 -12.35 -3.41 -18.52
N LYS A 98 -11.60 -2.59 -19.26
CA LYS A 98 -12.14 -1.82 -20.40
C LYS A 98 -12.73 -2.73 -21.47
N ASN A 99 -12.08 -3.87 -21.75
CA ASN A 99 -12.52 -4.83 -22.76
C ASN A 99 -13.74 -5.67 -22.33
N GLN A 100 -14.16 -5.56 -21.07
CA GLN A 100 -15.34 -6.24 -20.52
C GLN A 100 -16.57 -5.32 -20.40
N LEU A 101 -16.41 -4.03 -20.70
CA LEU A 101 -17.47 -3.02 -20.74
C LEU A 101 -17.97 -2.79 -22.17
#